data_AF-A0A533R9G0-F1
#
_entry.id   AF-A0A533R9G0-F1
#
_cell.length_a   1.000
_cell.length_b   1.000
_cell.length_c   1.000
_cell.angle_alpha   90.00
_cell.angle_beta   90.00
_cell.angle_gamma   90.00
#
_symmetry.space_group_name_H-M   'P 1'
#
loop_
_entity.id
_entity.type
_entity.pdbx_description
1 polymer ?
#
loop_
_entity_poly.entity_id
_entity_poly.type
_entity_poly.pdbx_seq_one_letter_code
_entity_poly.pdbx_strand_id
1 'polypeptide(L)'
;MIHITCADDAAALEDDLILQREVLGYLCACRAECDDEDDLEFDFVVLNKDDLPTLAGLGDPEETARIEIHTGGQVRVITRLVFVASVYFAPFDIGSYMEVLHG
;
A
#
# COMPACT_ATOMS: atom_id res chain seq x y z
N MET A 1 11.23 2.01 3.69
CA MET A 1 9.99 2.62 3.16
C MET A 1 10.25 3.27 1.81
N ILE A 2 9.30 3.14 0.86
CA ILE A 2 9.32 3.82 -0.45
C ILE A 2 8.04 4.65 -0.57
N HIS A 3 8.16 5.93 -0.88
CA HIS A 3 7.02 6.82 -1.13
C HIS A 3 6.76 6.92 -2.63
N ILE A 4 5.50 6.89 -3.03
CA ILE A 4 5.03 6.89 -4.41
C ILE A 4 3.89 7.89 -4.49
N THR A 5 4.17 9.05 -5.07
CA THR A 5 3.17 10.13 -5.26
C THR A 5 2.74 10.24 -6.72
N CYS A 6 3.54 9.68 -7.62
CA CYS A 6 3.27 9.63 -9.05
C CYS A 6 3.67 8.30 -9.69
N ALA A 7 3.30 8.14 -10.96
CA ALA A 7 3.61 6.92 -11.71
C ALA A 7 5.12 6.68 -11.87
N ASP A 8 5.91 7.74 -11.99
CA ASP A 8 7.36 7.65 -12.16
C ASP A 8 8.04 7.11 -10.89
N ASP A 9 7.55 7.47 -9.70
CA ASP A 9 8.09 6.96 -8.43
C ASP A 9 7.94 5.43 -8.33
N ALA A 10 6.89 4.87 -8.94
CA ALA A 10 6.68 3.43 -8.95
C ALA A 10 7.74 2.66 -9.75
N ALA A 11 8.60 3.33 -10.52
CA ALA A 11 9.78 2.71 -11.13
C ALA A 11 10.73 2.11 -10.07
N ALA A 12 10.70 2.60 -8.83
CA ALA A 12 11.44 2.03 -7.71
C ALA A 12 11.01 0.58 -7.35
N LEU A 13 9.90 0.10 -7.91
CA LEU A 13 9.38 -1.25 -7.73
C LEU A 13 9.63 -2.17 -8.95
N GLU A 14 10.57 -1.83 -9.83
CA GLU A 14 10.81 -2.57 -11.08
C GLU A 14 11.17 -4.05 -10.87
N ASP A 15 11.82 -4.39 -9.76
CA ASP A 15 12.14 -5.77 -9.38
C ASP A 15 10.91 -6.56 -8.91
N ASP A 16 9.76 -5.89 -8.79
CA ASP A 16 8.54 -6.41 -8.22
C ASP A 16 7.29 -5.94 -8.98
N LEU A 17 7.19 -6.42 -10.23
CA LEU A 17 6.12 -6.04 -11.15
C LEU A 17 4.70 -6.31 -10.62
N ILE A 18 4.54 -7.29 -9.72
CA ILE A 18 3.23 -7.56 -9.12
C ILE A 18 2.87 -6.45 -8.12
N LEU A 19 3.78 -6.09 -7.23
CA LEU A 19 3.56 -5.00 -6.28
C LEU A 19 3.41 -3.67 -7.02
N GLN A 20 4.26 -3.41 -8.01
CA GLN A 20 4.18 -2.23 -8.86
C GLN A 20 2.81 -2.09 -9.51
N ARG A 21 2.25 -3.18 -10.07
CA ARG A 21 0.91 -3.19 -10.66
C ARG A 21 -0.17 -2.84 -9.64
N GLU A 22 -0.14 -3.41 -8.43
CA GLU A 22 -1.16 -3.13 -7.42
C GLU A 22 -1.10 -1.67 -6.93
N VAL A 23 0.10 -1.15 -6.69
CA VAL A 23 0.30 0.23 -6.25
C VAL A 23 -0.17 1.20 -7.35
N LEU A 24 0.30 1.04 -8.59
CA LEU A 24 -0.09 1.90 -9.71
C LEU A 24 -1.58 1.80 -10.03
N GLY A 25 -2.13 0.58 -10.01
CA GLY A 25 -3.55 0.35 -10.27
C GLY A 25 -4.43 1.10 -9.27
N TYR A 26 -4.07 1.06 -7.99
CA TYR A 26 -4.81 1.77 -6.96
C TYR A 26 -4.59 3.28 -7.03
N LEU A 27 -3.36 3.75 -7.28
CA LEU A 27 -3.07 5.18 -7.49
C LEU A 27 -3.92 5.76 -8.63
N CYS A 28 -3.99 5.07 -9.77
CA CYS A 28 -4.81 5.47 -10.90
C CYS A 28 -6.31 5.47 -10.58
N ALA A 29 -6.79 4.50 -9.78
CA ALA A 29 -8.18 4.44 -9.36
C ALA A 29 -8.53 5.64 -8.46
N CYS A 30 -7.72 5.92 -7.43
CA CYS A 30 -7.90 7.10 -6.57
C CYS A 30 -7.89 8.40 -7.39
N ARG A 31 -6.99 8.49 -8.39
CA ARG A 31 -6.96 9.62 -9.33
C ARG A 31 -8.22 9.78 -10.16
N ALA A 32 -8.79 8.68 -10.64
CA ALA A 32 -10.03 8.73 -11.40
C ALA A 32 -11.26 9.03 -10.54
N GLU A 33 -11.21 8.76 -9.23
CA GLU A 33 -12.31 9.00 -8.28
C GLU A 33 -12.35 10.45 -7.76
N CYS A 34 -11.23 11.18 -7.81
CA CYS A 34 -11.21 12.59 -7.43
C CYS A 34 -11.32 13.47 -8.68
N ASP A 35 -12.41 14.24 -8.76
CA ASP A 35 -12.75 15.12 -9.89
C ASP A 35 -11.74 16.28 -10.12
N ASP A 36 -10.82 16.53 -9.17
CA ASP A 36 -9.74 17.52 -9.28
C ASP A 36 -8.39 16.82 -9.43
N GLU A 37 -7.91 16.71 -10.67
CA GLU A 37 -6.62 16.06 -11.04
C GLU A 37 -5.39 16.73 -10.38
N ASP A 38 -5.52 17.96 -9.88
CA ASP A 38 -4.42 18.79 -9.39
C ASP A 38 -4.18 18.75 -7.87
N ASP A 39 -5.07 18.14 -7.06
CA ASP A 39 -5.04 18.24 -5.58
C ASP A 39 -4.94 16.90 -4.84
N LEU A 40 -4.64 15.80 -5.54
CA LEU A 40 -4.46 14.51 -4.90
C LEU A 40 -3.10 14.36 -4.21
N GLU A 41 -3.01 14.86 -2.99
CA GLU A 41 -1.91 14.60 -2.04
C GLU A 41 -2.06 13.23 -1.35
N PHE A 42 -2.34 12.14 -2.10
CA PHE A 42 -2.23 10.81 -1.51
C PHE A 42 -0.78 10.35 -1.51
N ASP A 43 -0.21 10.18 -0.32
CA ASP A 43 1.09 9.55 -0.14
C ASP A 43 0.93 8.03 -0.13
N PHE A 44 1.35 7.35 -1.21
CA PHE A 44 1.39 5.90 -1.24
C PHE A 44 2.72 5.41 -0.71
N VAL A 45 2.69 4.49 0.22
CA VAL A 45 3.87 4.08 0.98
C VAL A 45 4.03 2.57 0.90
N VAL A 46 5.12 2.10 0.30
CA VAL A 46 5.50 0.68 0.32
C VAL A 46 6.38 0.41 1.53
N LEU A 47 5.91 -0.48 2.39
CA LEU A 47 6.57 -0.88 3.63
C LEU A 47 7.47 -2.09 3.40
N ASN A 48 8.61 -2.10 4.09
CA ASN A 48 9.29 -3.33 4.44
C ASN A 48 8.89 -3.75 5.88
N LYS A 49 9.35 -4.91 6.33
CA LYS A 49 9.01 -5.42 7.68
C LYS A 49 9.54 -4.54 8.82
N ASP A 50 10.69 -3.91 8.60
CA ASP A 50 11.33 -3.03 9.60
C ASP A 50 10.58 -1.69 9.73
N ASP A 51 9.78 -1.33 8.73
CA ASP A 51 8.93 -0.15 8.73
C ASP A 51 7.61 -0.38 9.49
N LEU A 52 7.23 -1.60 9.87
CA LEU A 52 5.95 -1.88 10.56
C LEU A 52 5.69 -1.01 11.81
N PRO A 53 6.69 -0.70 12.67
CA PRO A 53 6.48 0.18 13.81
C PRO A 53 6.02 1.60 13.43
N THR A 54 6.20 2.06 12.19
CA THR A 54 5.71 3.38 11.76
C THR A 54 4.20 3.43 11.63
N LEU A 55 3.53 2.28 11.59
CA LEU A 55 2.07 2.20 11.60
C LEU A 55 1.49 2.43 13.00
N ALA A 56 2.31 2.31 14.06
CA ALA A 56 1.85 2.51 15.43
C ALA A 56 1.43 3.97 15.65
N GLY A 57 0.23 4.17 16.19
CA GLY A 57 -0.30 5.50 16.47
C GLY A 57 -0.94 6.23 15.28
N LEU A 58 -1.01 5.61 14.09
CA LEU A 58 -1.82 6.12 12.97
C LEU A 58 -3.33 5.93 13.20
N GLY A 59 -3.71 5.15 14.21
CA GLY A 59 -5.09 4.76 14.45
C GLY A 59 -5.53 3.62 13.54
N ASP A 60 -6.85 3.44 13.43
CA ASP A 60 -7.43 2.40 12.60
C ASP A 60 -7.49 2.88 11.14
N PRO A 61 -7.10 2.06 10.15
CA PRO A 61 -7.30 2.39 8.75
C PRO A 61 -8.78 2.40 8.39
N GLU A 62 -9.16 3.31 7.50
CA GLU A 62 -10.52 3.42 6.93
C GLU A 62 -10.86 2.17 6.10
N GLU A 63 -9.87 1.62 5.40
CA GLU A 63 -10.00 0.36 4.67
C GLU A 63 -8.75 -0.51 4.89
N THR A 64 -8.96 -1.81 5.12
CA THR A 64 -7.92 -2.83 5.06
C THR A 64 -8.27 -3.84 4.00
N ALA A 65 -7.39 -4.04 3.03
CA ALA A 65 -7.52 -5.07 2.01
C ALA A 65 -6.36 -6.06 2.08
N ARG A 66 -6.67 -7.36 2.00
CA ARG A 66 -5.69 -8.43 1.86
C ARG A 66 -5.82 -9.02 0.47
N ILE A 67 -4.78 -8.83 -0.33
CA ILE A 67 -4.74 -9.21 -1.75
C ILE A 67 -3.90 -10.48 -1.87
N GLU A 68 -4.55 -11.58 -2.25
CA GLU A 68 -3.87 -12.84 -2.54
C GLU A 68 -3.77 -13.07 -4.04
N ILE A 69 -2.55 -13.26 -4.54
CA ILE A 69 -2.26 -13.49 -5.95
C ILE A 69 -1.68 -14.88 -6.09
N HIS A 70 -2.44 -15.76 -6.75
CA HIS A 70 -2.07 -17.16 -6.98
C HIS A 70 -1.45 -17.30 -8.36
N THR A 71 -0.17 -17.70 -8.43
CA THR A 71 0.54 -17.91 -9.70
C THR A 71 1.41 -19.16 -9.62
N GLY A 72 1.22 -20.12 -10.54
CA GLY A 72 2.14 -21.25 -10.72
C GLY A 72 2.45 -22.08 -9.46
N GLY A 73 1.54 -22.13 -8.48
CA GLY A 73 1.76 -22.83 -7.20
C GLY A 73 2.35 -21.97 -6.07
N GLN A 74 2.66 -20.70 -6.33
CA GLN A 74 3.02 -19.71 -5.32
C GLN A 74 1.81 -18.85 -4.97
N VAL A 75 1.71 -18.47 -3.69
CA VAL A 75 0.74 -17.50 -3.20
C VAL A 75 1.51 -16.28 -2.73
N ARG A 76 1.16 -15.14 -3.29
CA ARG A 76 1.70 -13.85 -2.88
C ARG A 76 0.63 -13.07 -2.14
N VAL A 77 1.01 -12.48 -1.00
CA VAL A 77 0.12 -11.67 -0.17
C VAL A 77 0.61 -10.23 -0.20
N ILE A 78 -0.31 -9.30 -0.42
CA ILE A 78 -0.10 -7.87 -0.25
C ILE A 78 -1.21 -7.36 0.67
N THR A 79 -0.87 -6.70 1.77
CA THR A 79 -1.85 -5.97 2.57
C THR A 79 -1.82 -4.49 2.17
N ARG A 80 -2.98 -3.93 1.91
CA ARG A 80 -3.20 -2.50 1.70
C ARG A 80 -3.97 -1.92 2.87
N LEU A 81 -3.49 -0.79 3.40
CA LEU A 81 -4.13 -0.02 4.45
C LEU A 81 -4.40 1.39 3.95
N VAL A 82 -5.65 1.84 4.00
CA VAL A 82 -6.06 3.16 3.54
C VAL A 82 -6.33 4.02 4.76
N PHE A 83 -5.65 5.15 4.85
CA PHE A 83 -5.92 6.23 5.79
C PHE A 83 -6.33 7.48 4.99
N VAL A 84 -6.89 8.48 5.68
CA VAL A 84 -7.43 9.70 5.06
C VAL A 84 -6.47 10.39 4.08
N ALA A 85 -5.17 10.43 4.38
CA ALA A 85 -4.17 11.12 3.54
C ALA A 85 -3.05 10.19 3.00
N SER A 86 -3.08 8.90 3.31
CA SER A 86 -1.98 8.00 2.98
C SER A 86 -2.44 6.57 2.78
N VAL A 87 -1.84 5.88 1.83
CA VAL A 87 -2.13 4.48 1.52
C VAL A 87 -0.87 3.64 1.69
N TYR A 88 -0.89 2.69 2.61
CA TYR A 88 0.25 1.80 2.85
C TYR A 88 0.08 0.47 2.14
N PHE A 89 1.13 -0.01 1.50
CA PHE A 89 1.24 -1.34 0.90
C PHE A 89 2.35 -2.12 1.61
N ALA A 90 1.97 -3.21 2.27
CA ALA A 90 2.90 -4.20 2.81
C ALA A 90 2.91 -5.43 1.90
N PRO A 91 4.02 -5.78 1.22
CA PRO A 91 4.13 -6.97 0.36
C PRO A 91 4.26 -8.27 1.17
N PHE A 92 3.56 -8.36 2.29
CA PHE A 92 3.50 -9.48 3.21
C PHE A 92 2.25 -9.37 4.08
N ASP A 93 1.85 -10.49 4.69
CA ASP A 93 0.71 -10.51 5.60
C ASP A 93 1.07 -9.82 6.93
N ILE A 94 0.28 -8.82 7.31
CA ILE A 94 0.42 -8.11 8.59
C ILE A 94 -0.61 -8.57 9.62
N GLY A 95 -1.48 -9.55 9.32
CA GLY A 95 -2.57 -9.95 10.21
C GLY A 95 -2.11 -10.36 11.61
N SER A 96 -0.93 -10.97 11.73
CA SER A 96 -0.30 -11.30 13.02
C SER A 96 0.32 -10.11 13.76
N TYR A 97 0.48 -8.97 13.09
CA TYR A 97 1.09 -7.74 13.62
C TYR A 97 0.06 -6.65 13.93
N MET A 98 -1.16 -6.76 13.40
CA MET A 98 -2.26 -5.80 13.68
C MET A 98 -2.58 -5.73 15.17
N GLU A 99 -2.49 -6.85 15.93
CA GLU A 99 -2.66 -6.84 17.39
C GLU A 99 -1.62 -5.97 18.12
N VAL A 100 -0.44 -5.74 17.52
CA VAL A 100 0.64 -4.90 18.07
C VAL A 100 0.43 -3.42 17.77
N LEU A 101 -0.33 -3.09 16.72
CA LEU A 101 -0.59 -1.70 16.31
C LEU A 101 -1.67 -1.01 17.14
N HIS A 102 -2.51 -1.78 17.85
CA HIS A 102 -3.53 -1.27 18.78
C HIS A 102 -3.09 -1.31 20.26
N GLY A 103 -1.79 -1.45 20.54
CA GLY A 103 -1.21 -1.49 21.88
C GLY A 103 -1.08 -0.14 22.56
#